data_AF-A0ABD2RH05-F1
#
_entry.id   AF-A0ABD2RH05-F1
#
_cell.length_a   1.000
_cell.length_b   1.000
_cell.length_c   1.000
_cell.angle_alpha   90.00
_cell.angle_beta   90.00
_cell.angle_gamma   90.00
#
_symmetry.space_group_name_H-M   'P 1'
#
loop_
_entity.id
_entity.type
_entity.pdbx_description
1 polymer ?
#
loop_
_entity_poly.entity_id
_entity_poly.type
_entity_poly.pdbx_seq_one_letter_code
_entity_poly.pdbx_strand_id
1 'polypeptide(L)'
;MLNLINLTPDDTLTRNPLYDRWLWPVISPPPFSGRTVLAGDAWHPMTPNMGQGACCALEDSIVLTEKLAEAMKSKHISVEDAFKAYGSERWRRVFPLTVMANRIGALLQSENTLICAVRNNLLVPRLKPRALTKHTNYEFEQAKRDGH
;
A
#
# COMPACT_ATOMS: atom_id res chain seq x y z
N MET A 1 -13.77 -26.99 3.69
CA MET A 1 -12.93 -26.04 2.92
C MET A 1 -12.67 -26.54 1.51
N LEU A 2 -12.13 -27.76 1.30
CA LEU A 2 -11.88 -28.34 -0.04
C LEU A 2 -13.12 -28.41 -0.94
N ASN A 3 -14.30 -28.75 -0.40
CA ASN A 3 -15.54 -28.78 -1.19
C ASN A 3 -15.96 -27.42 -1.76
N LEU A 4 -15.68 -26.30 -1.07
CA LEU A 4 -16.01 -24.95 -1.56
C LEU A 4 -15.08 -24.52 -2.71
N ILE A 5 -13.81 -24.93 -2.65
CA ILE A 5 -12.84 -24.68 -3.72
C ILE A 5 -13.23 -25.47 -4.97
N ASN A 6 -13.60 -26.75 -4.81
CA ASN A 6 -14.02 -27.61 -5.93
C ASN A 6 -15.38 -27.23 -6.54
N LEU A 7 -16.20 -26.45 -5.82
CA LEU A 7 -17.47 -25.91 -6.32
C LEU A 7 -17.30 -24.60 -7.09
N THR A 8 -16.10 -24.01 -7.06
CA THR A 8 -15.80 -22.78 -7.81
C THR A 8 -15.64 -23.16 -9.29
N PRO A 9 -16.52 -22.69 -10.20
CA PRO A 9 -16.43 -23.00 -11.62
C PRO A 9 -15.07 -22.59 -12.20
N ASP A 10 -14.47 -23.42 -13.04
CA ASP A 10 -13.11 -23.20 -13.58
C ASP A 10 -12.98 -21.89 -14.39
N ASP A 11 -14.09 -21.39 -14.95
CA ASP A 11 -14.20 -20.12 -15.66
C ASP A 11 -14.17 -18.89 -14.74
N THR A 12 -14.32 -19.08 -13.42
CA THR A 12 -14.19 -18.01 -12.41
C THR A 12 -12.81 -17.97 -11.74
N LEU A 13 -11.93 -18.93 -12.05
CA LEU A 13 -10.58 -19.01 -11.51
C LEU A 13 -9.61 -18.09 -12.25
N THR A 14 -9.45 -16.87 -11.75
CA THR A 14 -8.44 -15.93 -12.25
C THR A 14 -7.06 -16.27 -11.69
N ARG A 15 -6.16 -16.77 -12.55
CA ARG A 15 -4.74 -16.93 -12.23
C ARG A 15 -3.94 -15.76 -12.77
N ASN A 16 -3.85 -14.68 -11.99
CA ASN A 16 -2.98 -13.56 -12.33
C ASN A 16 -1.60 -13.78 -11.72
N PRO A 17 -0.53 -13.87 -12.54
CA PRO A 17 0.82 -13.88 -12.01
C PRO A 17 1.04 -12.60 -11.21
N LEU A 18 1.56 -12.73 -9.99
CA LEU A 18 2.00 -11.58 -9.21
C LEU A 18 3.32 -11.11 -9.80
N TYR A 19 3.24 -10.18 -10.75
CA TYR A 19 4.42 -9.48 -11.25
C TYR A 19 4.80 -8.42 -10.22
N ASP A 20 5.93 -8.61 -9.54
CA ASP A 20 6.60 -7.52 -8.84
C ASP A 20 7.11 -6.55 -9.90
N ARG A 21 6.29 -5.55 -10.22
CA ARG A 21 6.71 -4.42 -11.01
C ARG A 21 7.56 -3.56 -10.06
N TRP A 22 8.89 -3.66 -10.22
CA TRP A 22 9.94 -2.69 -9.85
C TRP A 22 10.96 -3.06 -8.77
N LEU A 23 12.21 -2.61 -9.04
CA LEU A 23 13.44 -2.60 -8.22
C LEU A 23 13.33 -1.70 -6.97
N TRP A 24 12.27 -1.90 -6.17
CA TRP A 24 12.02 -1.17 -4.92
C TRP A 24 12.94 -1.72 -3.81
N PRO A 25 13.83 -0.92 -3.17
CA PRO A 25 13.58 0.46 -2.71
C PRO A 25 14.43 1.58 -3.35
N VAL A 26 15.08 1.36 -4.49
CA VAL A 26 16.17 2.25 -4.96
C VAL A 26 15.71 3.37 -5.89
N ILE A 27 14.62 3.21 -6.67
CA ILE A 27 14.28 4.14 -7.77
C ILE A 27 12.77 4.38 -7.78
N SER A 28 12.28 5.35 -7.00
CA SER A 28 10.84 5.64 -7.03
C SER A 28 10.62 6.71 -8.08
N PRO A 29 9.71 6.52 -9.03
CA PRO A 29 9.34 7.60 -9.91
C PRO A 29 8.81 8.76 -9.06
N PRO A 30 9.12 10.01 -9.46
CA PRO A 30 8.56 11.18 -8.79
C PRO A 30 7.03 11.08 -8.81
N PRO A 31 6.34 11.55 -7.75
CA PRO A 31 4.89 11.46 -7.65
C PRO A 31 4.15 12.25 -8.72
N PHE A 32 4.83 13.16 -9.41
CA PHE A 32 4.21 14.05 -10.38
C PHE A 32 5.22 14.52 -11.43
N SER A 33 4.70 15.02 -12.54
CA SER A 33 5.44 15.77 -13.56
C SER A 33 4.57 16.88 -14.12
N GLY A 34 5.03 18.13 -13.96
CA GLY A 34 4.24 19.32 -14.27
C GLY A 34 2.88 19.28 -13.56
N ARG A 35 1.80 19.25 -14.34
CA ARG A 35 0.41 19.21 -13.83
C ARG A 35 -0.20 17.81 -13.73
N THR A 36 0.59 16.75 -13.90
CA THR A 36 0.14 15.36 -13.81
C THR A 36 0.68 14.72 -12.54
N VAL A 37 -0.18 14.05 -11.77
CA VAL A 37 0.18 13.35 -10.52
C VAL A 37 -0.19 11.87 -10.61
N LEU A 38 0.63 11.01 -10.00
CA LEU A 38 0.41 9.57 -9.89
C LEU A 38 -0.06 9.23 -8.47
N ALA A 39 -0.99 8.29 -8.36
CA ALA A 39 -1.55 7.81 -7.10
C ALA A 39 -1.90 6.31 -7.19
N GLY A 40 -2.05 5.66 -6.04
CA GLY A 40 -2.32 4.22 -5.97
C GLY A 40 -1.25 3.39 -6.67
N ASP A 41 -1.67 2.27 -7.26
CA ASP A 41 -0.76 1.33 -7.93
C ASP A 41 0.03 1.93 -9.10
N ALA A 42 -0.42 3.05 -9.67
CA ALA A 42 0.34 3.76 -10.70
C ALA A 42 1.63 4.40 -10.17
N TRP A 43 1.68 4.70 -8.87
CA TRP A 43 2.84 5.29 -8.20
C TRP A 43 3.53 4.32 -7.24
N HIS A 44 2.74 3.52 -6.50
CA HIS A 44 3.24 2.63 -5.45
C HIS A 44 2.56 1.25 -5.49
N PRO A 45 2.80 0.45 -6.55
CA PRO A 45 2.23 -0.88 -6.64
C PRO A 45 2.60 -1.71 -5.40
N MET A 46 1.59 -2.35 -4.79
CA MET A 46 1.75 -3.15 -3.59
C MET A 46 1.22 -4.55 -3.81
N THR A 47 1.99 -5.55 -3.39
CA THR A 47 1.50 -6.93 -3.42
C THR A 47 0.24 -7.08 -2.55
N PRO A 48 -0.75 -7.90 -2.96
CA PRO A 48 -2.04 -7.98 -2.29
C PRO A 48 -1.96 -8.61 -0.89
N ASN A 49 -0.79 -9.07 -0.46
CA ASN A 49 -0.56 -9.84 0.77
C ASN A 49 -0.99 -9.13 2.06
N MET A 50 -1.14 -7.79 2.03
CA MET A 50 -1.65 -7.01 3.15
C MET A 50 -3.04 -6.41 2.93
N GLY A 51 -3.60 -6.51 1.72
CA GLY A 51 -4.88 -5.87 1.38
C GLY A 51 -4.89 -4.34 1.52
N GLN A 52 -3.72 -3.69 1.62
CA GLN A 52 -3.61 -2.25 1.92
C GLN A 52 -3.54 -1.36 0.67
N GLY A 53 -3.35 -1.92 -0.52
CA GLY A 53 -3.22 -1.11 -1.75
C GLY A 53 -4.42 -0.17 -1.98
N ALA A 54 -5.64 -0.71 -1.90
CA ALA A 54 -6.86 0.07 -2.06
C ALA A 54 -7.04 1.14 -0.98
N CYS A 55 -6.76 0.80 0.29
CA CYS A 55 -6.81 1.77 1.39
C CYS A 55 -5.80 2.89 1.18
N CYS A 56 -4.57 2.57 0.76
CA CYS A 56 -3.54 3.57 0.47
C CYS A 56 -3.95 4.50 -0.69
N ALA A 57 -4.60 3.97 -1.73
CA ALA A 57 -5.10 4.78 -2.85
C ALA A 57 -6.24 5.73 -2.43
N LEU A 58 -7.10 5.32 -1.49
CA LEU A 58 -8.12 6.20 -0.92
C LEU A 58 -7.48 7.31 -0.07
N GLU A 59 -6.52 6.95 0.79
CA GLU A 59 -5.76 7.93 1.57
C GLU A 59 -5.02 8.92 0.65
N ASP A 60 -4.47 8.47 -0.48
CA ASP A 60 -3.84 9.37 -1.46
C ASP A 60 -4.82 10.41 -2.02
N SER A 61 -6.04 9.97 -2.35
CA SER A 61 -7.07 10.83 -2.95
C SER A 61 -7.46 11.96 -1.97
N ILE A 62 -7.54 11.64 -0.68
CA ILE A 62 -7.82 12.60 0.38
C ILE A 62 -6.69 13.62 0.50
N VAL A 63 -5.45 13.15 0.73
CA VAL A 63 -4.28 14.04 0.92
C VAL A 63 -4.04 14.90 -0.31
N LEU A 64 -4.16 14.34 -1.52
CA LEU A 64 -4.00 15.10 -2.77
C LEU A 64 -5.03 16.23 -2.86
N THR A 65 -6.29 15.94 -2.55
CA THR A 65 -7.38 16.94 -2.57
C THR A 65 -7.12 18.06 -1.57
N GLU A 66 -6.67 17.73 -0.36
CA GLU A 66 -6.31 18.73 0.65
C GLU A 66 -5.19 19.65 0.18
N LYS A 67 -4.06 19.11 -0.30
CA LYS A 67 -2.93 19.93 -0.75
C LYS A 67 -3.32 20.81 -1.93
N LEU A 68 -4.13 20.30 -2.86
CA LEU A 68 -4.65 21.09 -3.97
C LEU A 68 -5.59 22.20 -3.50
N ALA A 69 -6.48 21.91 -2.55
CA ALA A 69 -7.39 22.92 -2.00
C ALA A 69 -6.63 24.04 -1.29
N GLU A 70 -5.57 23.72 -0.56
CA GLU A 70 -4.66 24.71 0.05
C GLU A 70 -3.97 25.57 -1.02
N ALA A 71 -3.46 24.96 -2.09
CA ALA A 71 -2.85 25.69 -3.20
C ALA A 71 -3.84 26.61 -3.93
N MET A 72 -5.09 26.18 -4.12
CA MET A 72 -6.12 26.98 -4.78
C MET A 72 -6.55 28.20 -3.95
N LYS A 73 -6.50 28.10 -2.61
CA LYS A 73 -6.84 29.21 -1.70
C LYS A 73 -5.69 30.21 -1.52
N SER A 74 -4.45 29.78 -1.79
CA SER A 74 -3.26 30.60 -1.63
C SER A 74 -2.81 31.23 -2.95
N LYS A 75 -2.39 32.49 -2.92
CA LYS A 75 -1.73 33.13 -4.08
C LYS A 75 -0.24 32.76 -4.22
N HIS A 76 0.33 32.09 -3.23
CA HIS A 76 1.78 31.86 -3.11
C HIS A 76 2.18 30.39 -3.26
N ILE A 77 1.22 29.45 -3.24
CA ILE A 77 1.50 28.02 -3.36
C ILE A 77 1.13 27.60 -4.78
N SER A 78 2.11 27.06 -5.51
CA SER A 78 1.84 26.51 -6.83
C SER A 78 1.20 25.12 -6.75
N VAL A 79 0.54 24.68 -7.83
CA VAL A 79 0.03 23.30 -7.95
C VAL A 79 1.14 22.27 -7.82
N GLU A 80 2.33 22.57 -8.33
CA GLU A 80 3.49 21.69 -8.24
C GLU A 80 4.00 21.58 -6.79
N ASP A 81 3.91 22.65 -6.00
CA ASP A 81 4.26 22.59 -4.58
C ASP A 81 3.26 21.74 -3.79
N ALA A 82 1.97 21.80 -4.13
CA ALA A 82 0.98 20.88 -3.58
C ALA A 82 1.30 19.42 -3.93
N PHE A 83 1.71 19.13 -5.17
CA PHE A 83 2.09 17.77 -5.56
C PHE A 83 3.37 17.28 -4.88
N LYS A 84 4.36 18.15 -4.67
CA LYS A 84 5.55 17.82 -3.86
C LYS A 84 5.18 17.50 -2.41
N ALA A 85 4.28 18.29 -1.83
CA ALA A 85 3.80 18.09 -0.46
C ALA A 85 3.04 16.77 -0.33
N TYR A 86 2.10 16.50 -1.25
CA TYR A 86 1.40 15.22 -1.37
C TYR A 86 2.39 14.06 -1.43
N GLY A 87 3.34 14.13 -2.37
CA GLY A 87 4.35 13.11 -2.57
C GLY A 87 5.18 12.83 -1.32
N SER A 88 5.66 13.89 -0.66
CA SER A 88 6.48 13.77 0.55
C SER A 88 5.74 13.14 1.72
N GLU A 89 4.46 13.49 1.88
CA GLU A 89 3.61 12.96 2.95
C GLU A 89 3.25 11.49 2.71
N ARG A 90 2.74 11.18 1.52
CA ARG A 90 2.31 9.82 1.16
C ARG A 90 3.48 8.85 1.08
N TRP A 91 4.64 9.31 0.64
CA TRP A 91 5.84 8.47 0.59
C TRP A 91 6.21 7.88 1.94
N ARG A 92 6.13 8.68 3.01
CA ARG A 92 6.40 8.23 4.38
C ARG A 92 5.43 7.14 4.84
N ARG A 93 4.18 7.20 4.39
CA ARG A 93 3.13 6.24 4.72
C ARG A 93 3.27 4.95 3.93
N VAL A 94 3.43 5.06 2.62
CA VAL A 94 3.35 3.94 1.68
C VAL A 94 4.64 3.12 1.65
N PHE A 95 5.80 3.78 1.68
CA PHE A 95 7.10 3.10 1.61
C PHE A 95 7.25 1.91 2.58
N PRO A 96 7.04 2.07 3.90
CA PRO A 96 7.18 0.95 4.83
C PRO A 96 6.14 -0.15 4.61
N LEU A 97 4.92 0.19 4.15
CA LEU A 97 3.86 -0.77 3.88
C LEU A 97 4.23 -1.66 2.69
N THR A 98 4.70 -1.06 1.59
CA THR A 98 5.11 -1.80 0.39
C THR A 98 6.30 -2.73 0.69
N VAL A 99 7.30 -2.27 1.44
CA VAL A 99 8.43 -3.11 1.86
C VAL A 99 7.94 -4.32 2.68
N MET A 100 7.01 -4.10 3.61
CA MET A 100 6.49 -5.19 4.42
C MET A 100 5.61 -6.15 3.62
N ALA A 101 4.75 -5.65 2.72
CA ALA A 101 3.93 -6.48 1.85
C ALA A 101 4.78 -7.40 0.97
N ASN A 102 5.86 -6.87 0.38
CA ASN A 102 6.78 -7.65 -0.46
C ASN A 102 7.56 -8.70 0.34
N ARG A 103 8.02 -8.35 1.56
CA ARG A 103 8.68 -9.33 2.44
C ARG A 103 7.75 -10.48 2.85
N ILE A 104 6.49 -10.17 3.15
CA ILE A 104 5.48 -11.19 3.44
C ILE A 104 5.22 -12.02 2.18
N GLY A 105 5.09 -11.39 1.01
CA GLY A 105 4.91 -12.07 -0.27
C GLY A 105 6.02 -13.06 -0.58
N ALA A 106 7.28 -12.63 -0.48
CA ALA A 106 8.45 -13.48 -0.71
C ALA A 106 8.49 -14.67 0.27
N LEU A 107 8.12 -14.45 1.54
CA LEU A 107 8.07 -15.51 2.55
C LEU A 107 6.89 -16.48 2.34
N LEU A 108 5.76 -16.00 1.84
CA LEU A 108 4.59 -16.82 1.53
C LEU A 108 4.78 -17.64 0.25
N GLN A 109 5.43 -17.08 -0.77
CA GLN A 109 5.66 -17.71 -2.06
C GLN A 109 6.96 -18.54 -2.13
N SER A 110 7.75 -18.56 -1.04
CA SER A 110 8.95 -19.40 -0.99
C SER A 110 8.60 -20.89 -1.10
N GLU A 111 9.21 -21.57 -2.05
CA GLU A 111 9.06 -23.03 -2.25
C GLU A 111 10.06 -23.86 -1.43
N ASN A 112 10.95 -23.21 -0.66
CA ASN A 112 11.96 -23.92 0.13
C ASN A 112 11.31 -24.62 1.33
N THR A 113 11.40 -25.95 1.37
CA THR A 113 10.82 -26.82 2.40
C THR A 113 11.19 -26.40 3.83
N LEU A 114 12.41 -25.91 4.03
CA LEU A 114 12.92 -25.46 5.33
C LEU A 114 12.29 -24.11 5.75
N ILE A 115 12.16 -23.18 4.81
CA ILE A 115 11.48 -21.89 5.03
C ILE A 115 9.98 -22.14 5.31
N CYS A 116 9.34 -23.03 4.56
CA CYS A 116 7.96 -23.45 4.80
C CYS A 116 7.77 -24.09 6.19
N ALA A 117 8.68 -24.97 6.61
CA ALA A 117 8.61 -25.61 7.92
C ALA A 117 8.78 -24.60 9.08
N VAL A 118 9.73 -23.67 8.98
CA VAL A 118 9.93 -22.61 9.97
C VAL A 118 8.75 -21.63 9.97
N ARG A 119 8.25 -21.25 8.80
CA ARG A 119 7.06 -20.40 8.66
C ARG A 119 5.86 -21.01 9.37
N ASN A 120 5.53 -22.26 9.06
CA ASN A 120 4.32 -22.92 9.53
C ASN A 120 4.41 -23.28 11.02
N ASN A 121 5.57 -23.73 11.51
CA ASN A 121 5.69 -24.21 12.89
C ASN A 121 6.14 -23.16 13.90
N LEU A 122 6.76 -22.05 13.45
CA LEU A 122 7.45 -21.13 14.33
C LEU A 122 6.98 -19.67 14.22
N LEU A 123 6.67 -19.20 13.01
CA LEU A 123 6.22 -17.83 12.75
C LEU A 123 4.70 -17.70 12.87
N VAL A 124 3.92 -18.55 12.18
CA VAL A 124 2.45 -18.51 12.20
C VAL A 124 1.87 -18.62 13.62
N PRO A 125 2.34 -19.51 14.51
CA PRO A 125 1.81 -19.60 15.88
C PRO A 125 2.21 -18.42 16.78
N ARG A 126 3.26 -17.68 16.42
CA ARG A 126 3.77 -16.53 17.20
C ARG A 126 3.29 -15.17 16.68
N LEU A 127 2.66 -15.15 15.50
CA LEU A 127 2.05 -13.95 14.94
C LEU A 127 0.78 -13.60 15.71
N LYS A 128 0.86 -12.57 16.55
CA LYS A 128 -0.32 -12.00 17.21
C LYS A 128 -1.14 -11.21 16.19
N PRO A 129 -2.46 -11.45 16.04
CA PRO A 129 -3.32 -10.75 15.07
C PRO A 129 -3.20 -9.23 15.15
N ARG A 130 -3.07 -8.68 16.36
CA ARG A 130 -2.95 -7.24 16.64
C ARG A 130 -1.67 -6.58 16.10
N ALA A 131 -0.57 -7.33 15.98
CA ALA A 131 0.67 -6.79 15.40
C ALA A 131 0.55 -6.69 13.87
N LEU A 132 -0.20 -7.63 13.27
CA LEU A 132 -0.51 -7.60 11.85
C LEU A 132 -1.43 -6.41 11.54
N THR A 133 -2.44 -6.10 12.35
CA THR A 133 -3.35 -4.97 12.09
C THR A 133 -2.79 -3.59 12.43
N LYS A 134 -1.56 -3.45 12.94
CA LYS A 134 -1.04 -2.11 13.29
C LYS A 134 -0.98 -1.15 12.09
N HIS A 135 -0.86 -1.67 10.87
CA HIS A 135 -0.90 -0.87 9.66
C HIS A 135 -2.30 -0.31 9.32
N THR A 136 -3.38 -0.91 9.84
CA THR A 136 -4.76 -0.44 9.61
C THR A 136 -5.11 0.78 10.45
N ASN A 137 -4.33 1.10 11.48
CA ASN A 137 -4.47 2.33 12.23
C ASN A 137 -3.86 3.48 11.42
N TYR A 138 -4.63 3.99 10.46
CA TYR A 138 -4.41 5.30 9.90
C TYR A 138 -5.30 6.29 10.64
N GLU A 139 -4.69 7.13 11.48
CA GLU A 139 -5.37 8.27 12.06
C GLU A 139 -5.07 9.48 11.18
N PHE A 140 -6.11 9.98 10.53
CA PHE A 140 -6.04 11.17 9.70
C PHE A 140 -5.94 12.41 10.60
N GLU A 141 -4.92 13.24 10.40
CA GLU A 141 -4.62 14.41 11.25
C GLU A 141 -5.76 15.46 11.28
N GLN A 142 -6.71 15.44 10.33
CA GLN A 142 -7.89 16.31 10.42
C GLN A 142 -8.82 15.91 11.59
N ALA A 143 -8.86 14.63 11.99
CA ALA A 143 -9.57 14.17 13.17
C ALA A 143 -8.95 14.68 14.49
N LYS A 144 -7.67 15.12 14.48
CA LYS A 144 -7.06 15.85 15.62
C LYS A 144 -7.40 17.34 15.63
N ARG A 145 -7.68 17.94 14.46
CA ARG A 145 -8.03 19.37 14.37
C ARG A 145 -9.48 19.64 14.76
N ASP A 146 -10.36 18.65 14.56
CA ASP A 146 -11.79 18.74 14.87
C ASP A 146 -12.15 18.19 16.27
N GLY A 147 -11.15 17.92 17.12
CA GLY A 147 -11.32 17.61 18.53
C GLY A 147 -11.75 18.84 19.35
N HIS A 148 -13.02 19.20 19.23
CA HIS A 148 -13.80 19.96 20.21
C HIS A 148 -14.86 19.05 20.82
#